data_AF-A0A2E3MIJ4-F1
#
_entry.id   AF-A0A2E3MIJ4-F1
#
_cell.length_a   1.000
_cell.length_b   1.000
_cell.length_c   1.000
_cell.angle_alpha   90.00
_cell.angle_beta   90.00
_cell.angle_gamma   90.00
#
_symmetry.space_group_name_H-M   'P 1'
#
loop_
_entity.id
_entity.type
_entity.pdbx_description
1 polymer ?
#
loop_
_entity_poly.entity_id
_entity_poly.type
_entity_poly.pdbx_seq_one_letter_code
_entity_poly.pdbx_strand_id
1 'polypeptide(L)'
;MQGITQIRAVASDIKELTTVLIYGEKRLEKFSKELKKLEKQLSQANTHDKINALKRLCLFADASLSTTWDALVEWKDKSEQSLQELHAFAKDALQVEASSGYDLMTLTLEITSLLQMISTQQKAMCSQRARLQQLLQGIKKRERVLQKHITRARAPLIIGENLALEQL
;
A
#
# COMPACT_ATOMS: atom_id res chain seq x y z
N MET A 1 -10.10 1.01 41.33
CA MET A 1 -9.94 2.22 40.48
C MET A 1 -9.01 2.03 39.28
N GLN A 2 -8.04 1.10 39.29
CA GLN A 2 -7.11 0.89 38.16
C GLN A 2 -7.80 0.46 36.84
N GLY A 3 -8.83 -0.40 36.90
CA GLY A 3 -9.52 -0.88 35.69
C GLY A 3 -10.30 0.21 34.91
N ILE A 4 -10.89 1.20 35.58
CA ILE A 4 -11.61 2.30 34.91
C ILE A 4 -10.65 3.22 34.14
N THR A 5 -9.43 3.41 34.66
CA THR A 5 -8.39 4.20 33.99
C THR A 5 -7.87 3.48 32.75
N GLN A 6 -7.73 2.15 32.79
CA GLN A 6 -7.34 1.34 31.63
C GLN A 6 -8.42 1.34 30.54
N ILE A 7 -9.70 1.20 30.90
CA ILE A 7 -10.82 1.25 29.95
C ILE A 7 -10.88 2.61 29.21
N ARG A 8 -10.64 3.73 29.92
CA ARG A 8 -10.60 5.06 29.28
C ARG A 8 -9.41 5.24 28.34
N ALA A 9 -8.26 4.66 28.66
CA ALA A 9 -7.10 4.68 27.77
C ALA A 9 -7.40 3.91 26.46
N VAL A 10 -7.93 2.69 26.57
CA VAL A 10 -8.36 1.88 25.42
C VAL A 10 -9.39 2.63 24.57
N ALA A 11 -10.38 3.29 25.18
CA ALA A 11 -11.37 4.08 24.46
C ALA A 11 -10.76 5.28 23.69
N SER A 12 -9.70 5.89 24.23
CA SER A 12 -8.98 6.97 23.55
C SER A 12 -8.20 6.43 22.34
N ASP A 13 -7.46 5.34 22.54
CA ASP A 13 -6.65 4.71 21.50
C ASP A 13 -7.53 4.24 20.32
N ILE A 14 -8.72 3.68 20.61
CA ILE A 14 -9.72 3.31 19.61
C ILE A 14 -10.13 4.51 18.74
N LYS A 15 -10.43 5.66 19.36
CA LYS A 15 -10.87 6.86 18.63
C LYS A 15 -9.76 7.43 17.74
N GLU A 16 -8.54 7.46 18.25
CA GLU A 16 -7.38 7.91 17.49
C GLU A 16 -7.13 6.98 16.29
N LEU A 17 -7.08 5.67 16.52
CA LEU A 17 -6.90 4.68 15.46
C LEU A 17 -8.03 4.71 14.43
N THR A 18 -9.27 4.89 14.85
CA THR A 18 -10.42 5.01 13.93
C THR A 18 -10.22 6.18 12.98
N THR A 19 -9.82 7.34 13.51
CA THR A 19 -9.59 8.54 12.72
C THR A 19 -8.46 8.34 11.70
N VAL A 20 -7.37 7.70 12.14
CA VAL A 20 -6.23 7.39 11.28
C VAL A 20 -6.62 6.41 10.17
N LEU A 21 -7.41 5.38 10.47
CA LEU A 21 -7.88 4.42 9.47
C LEU A 21 -8.82 5.07 8.45
N ILE A 22 -9.76 5.93 8.86
CA ILE A 22 -10.61 6.68 7.93
C ILE A 22 -9.76 7.50 6.95
N TYR A 23 -8.70 8.14 7.45
CA TYR A 23 -7.76 8.85 6.59
C TYR A 23 -6.96 7.90 5.68
N GLY A 24 -6.53 6.75 6.19
CA GLY A 24 -5.86 5.69 5.45
C GLY A 24 -6.67 5.20 4.26
N GLU A 25 -7.97 4.99 4.44
CA GLU A 25 -8.88 4.57 3.36
C GLU A 25 -8.93 5.60 2.22
N LYS A 26 -9.12 6.88 2.54
CA LYS A 26 -9.09 7.98 1.56
C LYS A 26 -7.76 8.05 0.81
N ARG A 27 -6.66 7.82 1.53
CA ARG A 27 -5.32 7.79 0.95
C ARG A 27 -5.15 6.61 -0.02
N LEU A 28 -5.64 5.42 0.33
CA LEU A 28 -5.63 4.26 -0.56
C LEU A 28 -6.49 4.48 -1.82
N GLU A 29 -7.62 5.16 -1.69
CA GLU A 29 -8.44 5.54 -2.84
C GLU A 29 -7.70 6.49 -3.78
N LYS A 30 -7.03 7.51 -3.22
CA LYS A 30 -6.19 8.44 -3.98
C LYS A 30 -5.04 7.70 -4.66
N PHE A 31 -4.36 6.81 -3.95
CA PHE A 31 -3.28 6.00 -4.49
C PHE A 31 -3.74 5.11 -5.66
N SER A 32 -4.94 4.52 -5.56
CA SER A 32 -5.54 3.74 -6.66
C SER A 32 -5.75 4.58 -7.93
N LYS A 33 -6.17 5.85 -7.77
CA LYS A 33 -6.31 6.81 -8.89
C LYS A 33 -4.95 7.17 -9.47
N GLU A 34 -3.93 7.37 -8.64
CA GLU A 34 -2.56 7.63 -9.08
C GLU A 34 -1.97 6.44 -9.84
N LEU A 35 -2.19 5.20 -9.40
CA LEU A 35 -1.79 4.00 -10.15
C LEU A 35 -2.44 3.94 -11.54
N LYS A 36 -3.75 4.23 -11.64
CA LYS A 36 -4.43 4.32 -12.96
C LYS A 36 -3.79 5.36 -13.87
N LYS A 37 -3.37 6.50 -13.30
CA LYS A 37 -2.67 7.54 -14.04
C LYS A 37 -1.30 7.06 -14.52
N LEU A 38 -0.54 6.36 -13.67
CA LEU A 38 0.75 5.76 -14.03
C LEU A 38 0.61 4.69 -15.11
N GLU A 39 -0.44 3.85 -15.05
CA GLU A 39 -0.77 2.87 -16.10
C GLU A 39 -1.00 3.55 -17.46
N LYS A 40 -1.77 4.65 -17.48
CA LYS A 40 -1.99 5.45 -18.70
C LYS A 40 -0.70 6.14 -19.18
N GLN A 41 0.11 6.67 -18.28
CA GLN A 41 1.39 7.29 -18.66
C GLN A 41 2.36 6.25 -19.22
N LEU A 42 2.39 5.04 -18.64
CA LEU A 42 3.20 3.95 -19.13
C LEU A 42 2.78 3.56 -20.54
N SER A 43 1.48 3.54 -20.89
CA SER A 43 1.03 3.24 -22.26
C SER A 43 1.42 4.31 -23.29
N GLN A 44 1.73 5.53 -22.84
CA GLN A 44 2.14 6.66 -23.68
C GLN A 44 3.65 6.93 -23.66
N ALA A 45 4.41 6.25 -22.79
CA ALA A 45 5.84 6.47 -22.61
C ALA A 45 6.68 5.91 -23.77
N ASN A 46 7.15 6.79 -24.65
CA ASN A 46 7.91 6.47 -25.85
C ASN A 46 9.39 6.87 -25.79
N THR A 47 9.85 7.44 -24.66
CA THR A 47 11.24 7.85 -24.47
C THR A 47 11.84 7.21 -23.23
N HIS A 48 13.16 7.05 -23.21
CA HIS A 48 13.88 6.47 -22.07
C HIS A 48 13.69 7.32 -20.80
N ASP A 49 13.69 8.65 -20.92
CA ASP A 49 13.49 9.56 -19.78
C ASP A 49 12.10 9.41 -19.15
N LYS A 50 11.04 9.26 -19.96
CA LYS A 50 9.68 9.00 -19.45
C LYS A 50 9.62 7.66 -18.71
N ILE A 51 10.26 6.63 -19.25
CA ILE A 51 10.33 5.30 -18.62
C ILE A 51 11.10 5.35 -17.29
N ASN A 52 12.21 6.07 -17.23
CA ASN A 52 13.00 6.25 -16.01
C ASN A 52 12.24 7.04 -14.95
N ALA A 53 11.52 8.11 -15.33
CA ALA A 53 10.67 8.86 -14.42
C ALA A 53 9.57 7.97 -13.83
N LEU A 54 8.88 7.19 -14.67
CA LEU A 54 7.86 6.24 -14.21
C LEU A 54 8.42 5.17 -13.27
N LYS A 55 9.63 4.66 -13.54
CA LYS A 55 10.32 3.70 -12.67
C LYS A 55 10.56 4.28 -11.28
N ARG A 56 11.07 5.51 -11.19
CA ARG A 56 11.30 6.20 -9.91
C ARG A 56 10.00 6.39 -9.14
N LEU A 57 8.93 6.83 -9.81
CA LEU A 57 7.62 6.99 -9.20
C LEU A 57 7.06 5.66 -8.67
N CYS A 58 7.21 4.57 -9.42
CA CYS A 58 6.76 3.25 -8.98
C CYS A 58 7.58 2.74 -7.78
N LEU A 59 8.89 2.96 -7.74
CA LEU A 59 9.73 2.58 -6.60
C LEU A 59 9.39 3.37 -5.35
N PHE A 60 9.16 4.69 -5.49
CA PHE A 60 8.70 5.54 -4.38
C PHE A 60 7.33 5.10 -3.85
N ALA A 61 6.42 4.75 -4.76
CA ALA A 61 5.11 4.22 -4.42
C ALA A 61 5.19 2.88 -3.67
N ASP A 62 6.11 1.99 -4.06
CA ASP A 62 6.30 0.68 -3.42
C ASP A 62 6.85 0.84 -1.99
N ALA A 63 7.84 1.73 -1.81
CA ALA A 63 8.36 2.08 -0.49
C ALA A 63 7.27 2.69 0.40
N SER A 64 6.48 3.62 -0.13
CA SER A 64 5.38 4.26 0.61
C SER A 64 4.30 3.25 1.03
N LEU A 65 3.96 2.29 0.16
CA LEU A 65 3.06 1.19 0.48
C LEU A 65 3.65 0.30 1.58
N SER A 66 4.95 -0.03 1.51
CA SER A 66 5.60 -0.87 2.53
C SER A 66 5.53 -0.22 3.91
N THR A 67 5.91 1.05 4.04
CA THR A 67 5.83 1.76 5.33
C THR A 67 4.40 1.82 5.87
N THR A 68 3.41 2.02 5.00
CA THR A 68 2.00 2.02 5.41
C THR A 68 1.54 0.63 5.85
N TRP A 69 2.06 -0.43 5.22
CA TRP A 69 1.73 -1.80 5.55
C TRP A 69 2.26 -2.16 6.93
N ASP A 70 3.50 -1.81 7.21
CA ASP A 70 4.15 -2.07 8.50
C ASP A 70 3.38 -1.38 9.63
N ALA A 71 2.96 -0.12 9.43
CA ALA A 71 2.10 0.60 10.38
C ALA A 71 0.73 -0.07 10.60
N LEU A 72 0.09 -0.58 9.54
CA LEU A 72 -1.18 -1.29 9.66
C LEU A 72 -1.04 -2.63 10.40
N VAL A 73 0.07 -3.34 10.21
CA VAL A 73 0.37 -4.55 10.98
C VAL A 73 0.52 -4.20 12.46
N GLU A 74 1.32 -3.18 12.77
CA GLU A 74 1.51 -2.73 14.16
C GLU A 74 0.18 -2.32 14.83
N TRP A 75 -0.68 -1.57 14.12
CA TRP A 75 -1.99 -1.18 14.65
C TRP A 75 -2.95 -2.34 14.81
N LYS A 76 -2.85 -3.36 13.95
CA LYS A 76 -3.61 -4.60 14.10
C LYS A 76 -3.23 -5.29 15.39
N ASP A 77 -1.94 -5.51 15.62
CA ASP A 77 -1.44 -6.20 16.80
C ASP A 77 -1.85 -5.45 18.08
N LYS A 78 -1.72 -4.11 18.09
CA LYS A 78 -2.18 -3.26 19.21
C LYS A 78 -3.69 -3.36 19.46
N SER A 79 -4.49 -3.39 18.39
CA SER A 79 -5.95 -3.50 18.49
C SER A 79 -6.37 -4.89 18.99
N GLU A 80 -5.69 -5.95 18.55
CA GLU A 80 -5.91 -7.33 19.03
C GLU A 80 -5.52 -7.47 20.51
N GLN A 81 -4.41 -6.87 20.93
CA GLN A 81 -4.02 -6.83 22.34
C GLN A 81 -5.07 -6.09 23.19
N SER A 82 -5.52 -4.91 22.74
CA SER A 82 -6.56 -4.14 23.44
C SER A 82 -7.88 -4.92 23.57
N LEU A 83 -8.23 -5.71 22.55
CA LEU A 83 -9.39 -6.61 22.61
C LEU A 83 -9.21 -7.72 23.65
N GLN A 84 -8.03 -8.34 23.72
CA GLN A 84 -7.72 -9.37 24.72
C GLN A 84 -7.77 -8.81 26.14
N GLU A 85 -7.23 -7.61 26.34
CA GLU A 85 -7.29 -6.89 27.61
C GLU A 85 -8.75 -6.61 28.01
N LEU A 86 -9.58 -6.08 27.10
CA LEU A 86 -11.01 -5.88 27.36
C LEU A 86 -11.73 -7.18 27.72
N HIS A 87 -11.44 -8.29 27.04
CA HIS A 87 -12.02 -9.59 27.38
C HIS A 87 -11.59 -10.09 28.77
N ALA A 88 -10.33 -9.88 29.15
CA ALA A 88 -9.84 -10.19 30.50
C ALA A 88 -10.58 -9.34 31.55
N PHE A 89 -10.71 -8.03 31.32
CA PHE A 89 -11.48 -7.14 32.20
C PHE A 89 -12.95 -7.53 32.29
N ALA A 90 -13.59 -7.90 31.18
CA ALA A 90 -14.98 -8.34 31.18
C ALA A 90 -15.18 -9.63 31.98
N LYS A 91 -14.21 -10.55 31.94
CA LYS A 91 -14.22 -11.78 32.72
C LYS A 91 -14.11 -11.51 34.22
N ASP A 92 -13.29 -10.55 34.62
CA ASP A 92 -13.13 -10.15 36.02
C ASP A 92 -14.32 -9.30 36.51
N ALA A 93 -14.88 -8.44 35.65
CA ALA A 93 -16.01 -7.56 35.93
C ALA A 93 -17.36 -8.29 35.97
N LEU A 94 -17.49 -9.49 35.38
CA LEU A 94 -18.66 -10.36 35.55
C LEU A 94 -18.92 -10.75 37.03
N GLN A 95 -17.99 -10.45 37.94
CA GLN A 95 -18.15 -10.58 39.38
C GLN A 95 -18.65 -9.30 40.09
N VAL A 96 -18.66 -8.14 39.42
CA VAL A 96 -18.96 -6.82 40.04
C VAL A 96 -19.79 -5.92 39.09
N GLU A 97 -21.10 -5.86 39.34
CA GLU A 97 -22.13 -4.92 38.84
C GLU A 97 -22.36 -4.73 37.31
N ALA A 98 -23.64 -4.57 36.96
CA ALA A 98 -24.16 -4.58 35.59
C ALA A 98 -23.93 -3.30 34.77
N SER A 99 -23.60 -2.16 35.40
CA SER A 99 -23.43 -0.86 34.72
C SER A 99 -22.14 -0.77 33.90
N SER A 100 -21.06 -1.45 34.33
CA SER A 100 -19.80 -1.57 33.58
C SER A 100 -19.87 -2.48 32.35
N GLY A 101 -20.88 -3.35 32.26
CA GLY A 101 -21.04 -4.30 31.16
C GLY A 101 -21.39 -3.64 29.82
N TYR A 102 -22.14 -2.53 29.84
CA TYR A 102 -22.56 -1.82 28.63
C TYR A 102 -21.40 -1.09 27.95
N ASP A 103 -20.52 -0.45 28.72
CA ASP A 103 -19.33 0.25 28.20
C ASP A 103 -18.32 -0.74 27.62
N LEU A 104 -18.12 -1.90 28.28
CA LEU A 104 -17.23 -2.96 27.79
C LEU A 104 -17.74 -3.60 26.49
N MET A 105 -19.05 -3.83 26.37
CA MET A 105 -19.66 -4.36 25.14
C MET A 105 -19.48 -3.37 23.99
N THR A 106 -19.71 -2.08 24.24
CA THR A 106 -19.54 -1.02 23.24
C THR A 106 -18.09 -0.96 22.74
N LEU A 107 -17.11 -0.94 23.64
CA LEU A 107 -15.69 -0.91 23.28
C LEU A 107 -15.26 -2.18 22.52
N THR A 108 -15.79 -3.34 22.89
CA THR A 108 -15.53 -4.60 22.18
C THR A 108 -16.02 -4.53 20.73
N LEU A 109 -17.20 -3.96 20.50
CA LEU A 109 -17.75 -3.76 19.15
C LEU A 109 -16.92 -2.75 18.35
N GLU A 110 -16.47 -1.66 18.98
CA GLU A 110 -15.62 -0.65 18.34
C GLU A 110 -14.26 -1.23 17.92
N ILE A 111 -13.58 -1.99 18.78
CA ILE A 111 -12.32 -2.66 18.42
C ILE A 111 -12.55 -3.69 17.31
N THR A 112 -13.64 -4.46 17.38
CA THR A 112 -13.96 -5.43 16.32
C THR A 112 -14.16 -4.73 14.97
N SER A 113 -14.84 -3.58 14.98
CA SER A 113 -15.01 -2.75 13.79
C SER A 113 -13.66 -2.23 13.26
N LEU A 114 -12.78 -1.75 14.15
CA LEU A 114 -11.41 -1.34 13.81
C LEU A 114 -10.62 -2.45 13.14
N LEU A 115 -10.61 -3.66 13.71
CA LEU A 115 -9.92 -4.81 13.13
C LEU A 115 -10.45 -5.19 11.74
N GLN A 116 -11.76 -5.03 11.53
CA GLN A 116 -12.39 -5.23 10.23
C GLN A 116 -11.98 -4.14 9.22
N MET A 117 -11.88 -2.88 9.65
CA MET A 117 -11.36 -1.79 8.81
C MET A 117 -9.90 -2.03 8.42
N ILE A 118 -9.03 -2.40 9.38
CA ILE A 118 -7.62 -2.73 9.14
C ILE A 118 -7.52 -3.87 8.12
N SER A 119 -8.28 -4.94 8.31
CA SER A 119 -8.30 -6.09 7.41
C SER A 119 -8.74 -5.71 5.99
N THR A 120 -9.71 -4.82 5.86
CA THR A 120 -10.18 -4.31 4.57
C THR A 120 -9.09 -3.48 3.88
N GLN A 121 -8.40 -2.63 4.62
CA GLN A 121 -7.28 -1.83 4.09
C GLN A 121 -6.10 -2.71 3.68
N GLN A 122 -5.75 -3.74 4.45
CA GLN A 122 -4.72 -4.72 4.08
C GLN A 122 -5.07 -5.39 2.73
N LYS A 123 -6.31 -5.85 2.55
CA LYS A 123 -6.75 -6.42 1.26
C LYS A 123 -6.63 -5.42 0.11
N ALA A 124 -7.06 -4.18 0.32
CA ALA A 124 -6.93 -3.11 -0.68
C ALA A 124 -5.45 -2.85 -1.04
N MET A 125 -4.56 -2.80 -0.04
CA MET A 125 -3.12 -2.63 -0.24
C MET A 125 -2.49 -3.78 -1.01
N CYS A 126 -2.83 -5.03 -0.73
CA CYS A 126 -2.37 -6.17 -1.51
C CYS A 126 -2.73 -6.03 -3.00
N SER A 127 -3.96 -5.60 -3.29
CA SER A 127 -4.40 -5.32 -4.65
C SER A 127 -3.60 -4.19 -5.30
N GLN A 128 -3.39 -3.08 -4.59
CA GLN A 128 -2.58 -1.96 -5.13
C GLN A 128 -1.12 -2.37 -5.35
N ARG A 129 -0.53 -3.16 -4.45
CA ARG A 129 0.83 -3.67 -4.59
C ARG A 129 0.96 -4.60 -5.80
N ALA A 130 -0.02 -5.48 -6.03
CA ALA A 130 -0.04 -6.33 -7.22
C ALA A 130 -0.05 -5.50 -8.52
N ARG A 131 -0.89 -4.47 -8.58
CA ARG A 131 -0.94 -3.54 -9.73
C ARG A 131 0.38 -2.79 -9.93
N LEU A 132 1.00 -2.34 -8.85
CA LEU A 132 2.30 -1.68 -8.90
C LEU A 132 3.41 -2.61 -9.41
N GLN A 133 3.40 -3.88 -9.01
CA GLN A 133 4.33 -4.88 -9.52
C GLN A 133 4.10 -5.15 -11.02
N GLN A 134 2.85 -5.19 -11.49
CA GLN A 134 2.54 -5.28 -12.92
C GLN A 134 3.06 -4.06 -13.70
N LEU A 135 2.93 -2.85 -13.15
CA LEU A 135 3.50 -1.63 -13.72
C LEU A 135 5.02 -1.71 -13.86
N LEU A 136 5.72 -2.13 -12.80
CA LEU A 136 7.17 -2.30 -12.81
C LEU A 136 7.61 -3.33 -13.87
N GLN A 137 6.87 -4.42 -14.03
CA GLN A 137 7.13 -5.39 -15.11
C GLN A 137 6.89 -4.78 -16.50
N GLY A 138 5.83 -3.99 -16.66
CA GLY A 138 5.53 -3.26 -17.91
C GLY A 138 6.62 -2.26 -18.28
N ILE A 139 7.14 -1.53 -17.30
CA ILE A 139 8.29 -0.62 -17.43
C ILE A 139 9.51 -1.39 -17.94
N LYS A 140 9.87 -2.51 -17.30
CA LYS A 140 10.98 -3.38 -17.73
C LYS A 140 10.82 -3.86 -19.18
N LYS A 141 9.61 -4.23 -19.58
CA LYS A 141 9.32 -4.65 -20.97
C LYS A 141 9.52 -3.50 -21.95
N ARG A 142 8.99 -2.30 -21.67
CA ARG A 142 9.17 -1.12 -22.54
C ARG A 142 10.61 -0.66 -22.64
N GLU A 143 11.33 -0.67 -21.52
CA GLU A 143 12.76 -0.34 -21.48
C GLU A 143 13.56 -1.23 -22.45
N ARG A 144 13.33 -2.55 -22.41
CA ARG A 144 13.96 -3.51 -23.34
C ARG A 144 13.60 -3.24 -24.80
N VAL A 145 12.35 -2.88 -25.10
CA VAL A 145 11.92 -2.57 -26.48
C VAL A 145 12.63 -1.32 -26.99
N LEU A 146 12.64 -0.24 -26.20
CA LEU A 146 13.34 1.00 -26.57
C LEU A 146 14.84 0.77 -26.75
N GLN A 147 15.47 -0.02 -25.87
CA GLN A 147 16.88 -0.35 -26.00
C GLN A 147 17.18 -1.13 -27.28
N LYS A 148 16.34 -2.13 -27.64
CA LYS A 148 16.46 -2.85 -28.92
C LYS A 148 16.34 -1.93 -30.13
N HIS A 149 15.43 -0.95 -30.11
CA HIS A 149 15.29 0.02 -31.20
C HIS A 149 16.54 0.90 -31.33
N ILE A 150 17.11 1.35 -30.22
CA ILE A 150 18.36 2.12 -30.21
C ILE A 150 19.52 1.27 -30.77
N THR A 151 19.66 0.01 -30.34
CA THR A 151 20.72 -0.87 -30.83
C THR A 151 20.57 -1.18 -32.32
N ARG A 152 19.34 -1.37 -32.83
CA ARG A 152 19.07 -1.55 -34.26
C ARG A 152 19.33 -0.28 -35.08
N ALA A 153 18.95 0.89 -34.56
CA ALA A 153 19.24 2.18 -35.21
C ALA A 153 20.74 2.52 -35.21
N ARG A 154 21.51 1.95 -34.27
CA ARG A 154 22.97 2.06 -34.18
C ARG A 154 23.72 0.91 -34.86
N ALA A 155 23.01 -0.05 -35.48
CA ALA A 155 23.67 -1.02 -36.34
C ALA A 155 24.33 -0.24 -37.49
N PRO A 156 25.61 -0.47 -37.79
CA PRO A 156 26.32 0.36 -38.76
C PRO A 156 25.63 0.30 -40.13
N LEU A 157 25.56 1.44 -40.81
CA LEU A 157 25.33 1.54 -42.26
C LEU A 157 26.52 0.94 -43.04
N ILE A 158 27.03 -0.24 -42.66
CA ILE A 158 28.08 -0.97 -43.37
C ILE A 158 27.38 -1.98 -44.29
N ILE A 159 26.61 -1.47 -45.25
CA ILE A 159 26.31 -2.19 -46.50
C ILE A 159 26.19 -1.09 -47.57
N GLY A 160 27.29 -0.75 -48.26
CA GLY A 160 27.19 0.14 -49.41
C GLY A 160 28.48 0.71 -50.02
N GLU A 161 29.56 0.94 -49.27
CA GLU A 161 30.74 1.63 -49.84
C GLU A 161 31.87 0.71 -50.35
N ASN A 162 31.71 -0.62 -50.27
CA ASN A 162 32.70 -1.58 -50.78
C ASN A 162 32.35 -2.20 -52.15
N LEU A 163 31.40 -1.66 -52.89
CA LEU A 163 31.03 -2.16 -54.23
C LEU A 163 31.52 -1.30 -55.39
N ALA A 164 32.35 -0.28 -55.14
CA ALA A 164 32.86 0.65 -56.17
C ALA A 164 34.38 0.60 -56.40
N LEU A 165 35.12 -0.34 -55.80
CA LEU A 165 36.59 -0.39 -55.88
C LEU A 165 37.18 -1.70 -56.47
N GLU A 166 36.38 -2.50 -57.18
CA GLU A 166 36.87 -3.68 -57.93
C GLU A 166 36.66 -3.58 -59.46
N GLN A 167 36.59 -2.35 -60.01
CA GLN A 167 36.69 -2.15 -61.46
C GLN A 167 37.54 -0.91 -61.79
N LEU A 168 38.85 -1.00 -61.53
CA LEU A 168 39.88 -0.22 -62.21
C LEU A 168 41.06 -1.15 -62.54
#